data_AF-A0A838HL22-F1
#
_entry.id   AF-A0A838HL22-F1
#
_cell.length_a   1.000
_cell.length_b   1.000
_cell.length_c   1.000
_cell.angle_alpha   90.00
_cell.angle_beta   90.00
_cell.angle_gamma   90.00
#
_symmetry.space_group_name_H-M   'P 1'
#
loop_
_entity.id
_entity.type
_entity.pdbx_description
1 polymer ?
#
loop_
_entity_poly.entity_id
_entity_poly.type
_entity_poly.pdbx_seq_one_letter_code
_entity_poly.pdbx_strand_id
1 'polypeptide(L)'
;MQEVKATLRALCGYSINLLITGPTGTGKSFVSRLYHSLGPRAARPFVEVPCPNIPIALFESELFGHARGAFTDARSDRRGLIVEANGGTVFLDEITEIS
;
A
#
# COMPACT_ATOMS: atom_id res chain seq x y z
N MET A 1 3.62 -22.61 -1.25
CA MET A 1 4.63 -21.53 -1.19
C MET A 1 5.55 -21.48 -2.42
N GLN A 2 5.99 -22.62 -2.99
CA GLN A 2 6.89 -22.61 -4.16
C GLN A 2 6.25 -21.99 -5.41
N GLU A 3 4.98 -22.30 -5.67
CA GLU A 3 4.23 -21.75 -6.80
C GLU A 3 4.08 -20.22 -6.72
N VAL A 4 3.69 -19.70 -5.56
CA VAL A 4 3.63 -18.23 -5.31
C VAL A 4 4.99 -17.57 -5.56
N LYS A 5 6.09 -18.18 -5.11
CA LYS A 5 7.44 -17.65 -5.36
C LYS A 5 7.80 -17.67 -6.85
N ALA A 6 7.38 -18.69 -7.60
CA ALA A 6 7.60 -18.76 -9.05
C ALA A 6 6.82 -17.65 -9.78
N THR A 7 5.54 -17.47 -9.43
CA THR A 7 4.71 -16.38 -9.97
C THR A 7 5.29 -15.01 -9.65
N LEU A 8 5.71 -14.77 -8.41
CA LEU A 8 6.33 -13.50 -8.02
C LEU A 8 7.59 -13.19 -8.84
N ARG A 9 8.45 -14.19 -9.08
CA ARG A 9 9.66 -14.00 -9.91
C ARG A 9 9.34 -13.70 -11.36
N ALA A 10 8.29 -14.31 -11.91
CA ALA A 10 7.85 -14.00 -13.26
C ALA A 10 7.30 -12.57 -13.39
N LEU A 11 6.69 -12.04 -12.32
CA LEU A 11 6.04 -10.72 -12.33
C LEU A 11 6.95 -9.58 -11.84
N CYS A 12 8.04 -9.85 -11.12
CA CYS A 12 8.82 -8.81 -10.43
C CYS A 12 9.48 -7.80 -11.39
N GLY A 13 9.74 -8.17 -12.64
CA GLY A 13 10.27 -7.26 -13.66
C GLY A 13 9.26 -6.23 -14.17
N TYR A 14 7.96 -6.40 -13.91
CA TYR A 14 6.91 -5.54 -14.43
C TYR A 14 6.44 -4.53 -13.38
N SER A 15 5.98 -3.37 -13.84
CA SER A 15 5.30 -2.39 -13.00
C SER A 15 3.79 -2.53 -13.18
N ILE A 16 3.21 -3.49 -12.45
CA ILE A 16 1.77 -3.78 -12.48
C ILE A 16 1.16 -3.70 -11.08
N ASN A 17 -0.16 -3.57 -11.02
CA ASN A 17 -0.91 -3.70 -9.78
C ASN A 17 -1.13 -5.19 -9.48
N LEU A 18 -0.95 -5.60 -8.23
CA LEU A 18 -1.14 -6.97 -7.78
C LEU A 18 -2.24 -7.05 -6.73
N LEU A 19 -3.18 -7.97 -6.92
CA LEU A 19 -4.15 -8.37 -5.91
C LEU A 19 -3.65 -9.65 -5.22
N ILE A 20 -3.42 -9.59 -3.91
CA ILE A 20 -2.97 -10.73 -3.11
C ILE A 20 -4.15 -11.24 -2.29
N THR A 21 -4.57 -12.48 -2.54
CA THR A 21 -5.76 -13.08 -1.89
C THR A 21 -5.39 -14.21 -0.93
N GLY A 22 -6.38 -14.69 -0.16
CA GLY A 22 -6.30 -15.83 0.75
C GLY A 22 -6.65 -15.47 2.20
N PRO A 23 -6.55 -16.40 3.15
CA PRO A 23 -6.92 -16.16 4.56
C PRO A 23 -6.02 -15.17 5.31
N THR A 24 -6.53 -14.57 6.38
CA THR A 24 -5.77 -13.75 7.35
C THR A 24 -4.63 -14.58 7.96
N GLY A 25 -3.49 -13.94 8.26
CA GLY A 25 -2.34 -14.60 8.87
C GLY A 25 -1.50 -15.49 7.93
N THR A 26 -1.79 -15.52 6.64
CA THR A 26 -1.04 -16.34 5.66
C THR A 26 0.22 -15.65 5.09
N GLY A 27 0.58 -14.48 5.60
CA GLY A 27 1.80 -13.76 5.22
C GLY A 27 1.69 -12.92 3.94
N LYS A 28 0.54 -12.31 3.67
CA LYS A 28 0.34 -11.44 2.48
C LYS A 28 1.28 -10.24 2.47
N SER A 29 1.46 -9.59 3.61
CA SER A 29 2.40 -8.48 3.77
C SER A 29 3.85 -8.90 3.51
N PHE A 30 4.19 -10.17 3.80
CA PHE A 30 5.49 -10.71 3.44
C PHE A 30 5.65 -10.88 1.92
N VAL A 31 4.60 -11.39 1.25
CA VAL A 31 4.57 -11.55 -0.22
C VAL A 31 4.68 -10.19 -0.93
N SER A 32 3.99 -9.16 -0.46
CA SER A 32 4.06 -7.81 -1.05
C SER A 32 5.44 -7.18 -0.90
N ARG A 33 6.07 -7.31 0.28
CA ARG A 33 7.45 -6.87 0.53
C ARG A 33 8.46 -7.62 -0.34
N LEU A 34 8.28 -8.93 -0.51
CA LEU A 34 9.13 -9.74 -1.39
C LEU A 34 9.00 -9.33 -2.86
N TYR A 35 7.79 -9.05 -3.34
CA TYR A 35 7.59 -8.54 -4.70
C TYR A 35 8.31 -7.21 -4.91
N HIS A 36 8.15 -6.27 -3.98
CA HIS A 36 8.81 -4.97 -4.02
C HIS A 36 10.35 -5.11 -4.03
N SER A 37 10.91 -5.93 -3.15
CA SER A 37 12.38 -6.10 -3.04
C SER A 37 13.02 -6.83 -4.24
N LEU A 38 12.25 -7.61 -4.99
CA LEU A 38 12.70 -8.27 -6.21
C LEU A 38 12.47 -7.45 -7.50
N GLY A 39 11.74 -6.33 -7.40
CA GLY A 39 11.34 -5.53 -8.55
C GLY A 39 12.26 -4.34 -8.83
N PRO A 40 12.00 -3.59 -9.93
CA PRO A 40 12.81 -2.43 -10.35
C PRO A 40 12.76 -1.27 -9.34
N ARG A 41 11.81 -1.30 -8.40
CA ARG A 41 11.59 -0.27 -7.38
C ARG A 41 12.12 -0.67 -5.99
N ALA A 42 12.94 -1.72 -5.89
CA ALA A 42 13.43 -2.24 -4.59
C ALA A 42 14.19 -1.22 -3.73
N ALA A 43 14.81 -0.21 -4.34
CA ALA A 43 15.51 0.88 -3.65
C ALA A 43 14.62 2.10 -3.34
N ARG A 44 13.33 2.02 -3.66
CA ARG A 44 12.35 3.10 -3.50
C ARG A 44 11.46 2.84 -2.27
N PRO A 45 10.69 3.82 -1.79
CA PRO A 45 9.85 3.63 -0.62
C PRO A 45 8.84 2.48 -0.79
N PHE A 46 8.62 1.73 0.29
CA PHE A 46 7.52 0.79 0.41
C PHE A 46 6.63 1.24 1.57
N VAL A 47 5.41 1.67 1.26
CA VAL A 47 4.44 2.15 2.25
C VAL A 47 3.33 1.13 2.40
N GLU A 48 3.16 0.61 3.61
CA GLU A 48 2.07 -0.28 3.96
C GLU A 48 0.96 0.53 4.62
N VAL A 49 -0.26 0.40 4.09
CA VAL A 49 -1.45 1.08 4.57
C VAL A 49 -2.38 0.02 5.15
N PRO A 50 -2.43 -0.15 6.48
CA PRO A 50 -3.37 -1.04 7.12
C PRO A 50 -4.76 -0.38 7.07
N CYS A 51 -5.55 -0.70 6.04
CA CYS A 51 -6.84 -0.07 5.79
C CYS A 51 -7.81 -0.14 7.00
N PRO A 52 -7.89 -1.25 7.76
CA PRO A 52 -8.78 -1.34 8.93
C PRO A 52 -8.39 -0.41 10.07
N ASN A 53 -7.12 0.04 10.12
CA ASN A 53 -6.64 0.92 11.19
C ASN A 53 -6.96 2.40 10.93
N ILE A 54 -7.47 2.73 9.75
CA ILE A 54 -7.80 4.10 9.36
C ILE A 54 -9.32 4.28 9.41
N PRO A 55 -9.86 5.20 10.23
CA PRO A 55 -11.28 5.52 10.20
C PRO A 55 -11.73 5.91 8.78
N ILE A 56 -12.84 5.33 8.31
CA ILE A 56 -13.34 5.55 6.94
C ILE A 56 -13.48 7.04 6.58
N ALA A 57 -13.93 7.86 7.54
CA ALA A 57 -14.08 9.32 7.36
C ALA A 57 -12.75 10.06 7.14
N LEU A 58 -11.63 9.47 7.56
CA LEU A 58 -10.29 10.03 7.39
C LEU A 58 -9.51 9.35 6.26
N PHE A 59 -10.00 8.22 5.73
CA PHE A 59 -9.25 7.38 4.79
C PHE A 59 -8.73 8.16 3.58
N GLU A 60 -9.58 8.96 2.95
CA GLU A 60 -9.18 9.80 1.82
C GLU A 60 -8.11 10.83 2.22
N SER A 61 -8.30 11.50 3.36
CA SER A 61 -7.37 12.52 3.86
C SER A 61 -6.01 11.96 4.29
N GLU A 62 -5.95 10.69 4.72
CA GLU A 62 -4.74 9.96 5.05
C GLU A 62 -4.01 9.52 3.79
N LEU A 63 -4.74 8.98 2.82
CA LEU A 63 -4.17 8.40 1.61
C LEU A 63 -3.63 9.47 0.66
N PHE A 64 -4.40 10.54 0.45
CA PHE A 64 -4.06 11.63 -0.47
C PHE A 64 -3.44 12.85 0.21
N GLY A 65 -3.64 12.99 1.52
CA GLY A 65 -3.25 14.19 2.26
C GLY A 65 -4.31 15.28 2.14
N HIS A 66 -4.04 16.41 2.79
CA HIS A 66 -4.91 17.58 2.72
C HIS A 66 -4.10 18.86 2.98
N ALA A 67 -4.56 19.96 2.41
CA ALA A 67 -4.08 21.29 2.77
C ALA A 67 -4.80 21.80 4.01
N ARG A 68 -4.16 22.69 4.77
CA ARG A 68 -4.78 23.41 5.89
C ARG A 68 -6.07 24.10 5.41
N GLY A 69 -7.16 23.87 6.14
CA GLY A 69 -8.48 24.41 5.83
C GLY A 69 -9.30 23.64 4.79
N ALA A 70 -8.85 22.45 4.35
CA ALA A 70 -9.64 21.59 3.46
C ALA A 70 -10.95 21.09 4.10
N PHE A 71 -11.00 20.97 5.44
CA PHE A 71 -12.19 20.65 6.23
C PHE A 71 -12.07 21.28 7.63
N THR A 72 -13.15 21.25 8.43
CA THR A 72 -13.26 21.96 9.73
C THR A 72 -12.11 21.66 10.70
N ASP A 73 -11.58 20.44 10.69
CA ASP A 73 -10.47 20.00 11.55
C ASP A 73 -9.08 20.01 10.87
N ALA A 74 -8.97 20.49 9.62
CA ALA A 74 -7.69 20.55 8.88
C ALA A 74 -6.79 21.69 9.39
N ARG A 75 -6.20 21.51 10.58
CA ARG A 75 -5.39 22.53 11.27
C ARG A 75 -3.99 22.73 10.69
N SER A 76 -3.49 21.77 9.91
CA SER A 76 -2.17 21.80 9.26
C SER A 76 -2.20 21.12 7.90
N ASP A 77 -1.19 21.39 7.08
CA ASP A 77 -0.96 20.59 5.87
C ASP A 77 -0.53 19.18 6.25
N ARG A 78 -0.99 18.18 5.49
CA ARG A 78 -0.59 16.79 5.67
C ARG A 78 -0.30 16.16 4.31
N ARG A 79 0.87 15.52 4.21
CA ARG A 79 1.24 14.70 3.05
C ARG A 79 0.52 13.36 3.14
N GLY A 80 -0.04 12.89 2.03
CA GLY A 80 -0.71 11.60 1.96
C GLY A 80 0.25 10.43 1.84
N LEU A 81 -0.20 9.25 2.26
CA LEU A 81 0.57 7.99 2.20
C LEU A 81 0.99 7.62 0.76
N ILE A 82 0.18 7.95 -0.25
CA ILE A 82 0.56 7.74 -1.66
C ILE A 82 1.76 8.63 -2.04
N VAL A 83 1.79 9.87 -1.53
CA VAL A 83 2.90 10.80 -1.78
C VAL A 83 4.18 10.32 -1.10
N GLU A 84 4.08 9.73 0.10
CA GLU A 84 5.21 9.11 0.78
C GLU A 84 5.80 7.92 0.00
N ALA A 85 4.94 7.20 -0.75
CA ALA A 85 5.35 6.09 -1.60
C ALA A 85 5.84 6.50 -3.00
N ASN A 86 6.04 7.80 -3.25
CA ASN A 86 6.35 8.31 -4.59
C ASN A 86 7.57 7.60 -5.22
N GLY A 87 7.38 7.11 -6.46
CA GLY A 87 8.38 6.33 -7.19
C GLY A 87 8.61 4.91 -6.66
N GLY A 88 7.92 4.51 -5.59
CA GLY A 88 8.03 3.23 -4.91
C GLY A 88 6.76 2.40 -5.02
N THR A 89 6.31 1.80 -3.92
CA THR A 89 5.16 0.90 -3.86
C THR A 89 4.28 1.21 -2.67
N VAL A 90 2.97 1.29 -2.90
CA VAL A 90 1.95 1.30 -1.85
C VAL A 90 1.36 -0.11 -1.77
N PHE A 91 1.27 -0.65 -0.57
CA PHE A 91 0.54 -1.89 -0.28
C PHE A 91 -0.67 -1.55 0.59
N LEU A 92 -1.86 -1.80 0.07
CA LEU A 92 -3.14 -1.57 0.75
C LEU A 92 -3.59 -2.90 1.37
N ASP A 93 -3.35 -3.06 2.68
CA ASP A 93 -3.69 -4.30 3.38
C ASP A 93 -5.16 -4.27 3.81
N GLU A 94 -5.86 -5.39 3.59
CA GLU A 94 -7.30 -5.53 3.86
C GLU A 94 -8.17 -4.43 3.20
N ILE A 95 -7.89 -4.11 1.93
CA ILE A 95 -8.62 -3.10 1.13
C ILE A 95 -10.15 -3.28 1.11
N THR A 96 -10.65 -4.50 1.33
CA THR A 96 -12.09 -4.79 1.35
C THR A 96 -12.84 -4.14 2.51
N GLU A 97 -12.12 -3.76 3.58
CA GLU A 97 -12.69 -3.15 4.78
C GLU A 97 -13.04 -1.65 4.60
N ILE A 98 -12.79 -1.07 3.42
CA ILE A 98 -13.07 0.36 3.11
C ILE A 98 -14.48 0.55 2.51
N SER A 99 -15.45 -0.30 2.88
CA SER A 99 -16.82 -0.28 2.31
C SER A 99 -17.82 0.49 3.16
#